data_AF-A0A937VRN1-F1
#
_entry.id   AF-A0A937VRN1-F1
#
_cell.length_a   1.000
_cell.length_b   1.000
_cell.length_c   1.000
_cell.angle_alpha   90.00
_cell.angle_beta   90.00
_cell.angle_gamma   90.00
#
_symmetry.space_group_name_H-M   'P 1'
#
loop_
_entity.id
_entity.type
_entity.pdbx_description
1 polymer ?
#
loop_
_entity_poly.entity_id
_entity_poly.type
_entity_poly.pdbx_seq_one_letter_code
_entity_poly.pdbx_strand_id
1 'polypeptide(L)' 'STALADAAATAVGNLVKTVDDIAAAVELAQSIEGVIGMVVIKDDKMGLWGKVKIADSVES' A
#
# COMPACT_ATOMS: atom_id res chain seq x y z
N SER A 1 -11.83 7.43 -5.78
CA SER A 1 -11.85 7.60 -7.26
C SER A 1 -10.73 6.75 -7.85
N THR A 2 -10.88 6.24 -9.08
CA THR A 2 -9.84 5.45 -9.76
C THR A 2 -8.57 6.26 -9.98
N ALA A 3 -8.70 7.50 -10.47
CA ALA A 3 -7.56 8.38 -10.71
C ALA A 3 -6.78 8.72 -9.43
N LEU A 4 -7.49 8.91 -8.31
CA LEU A 4 -6.85 9.13 -7.01
C LEU A 4 -6.08 7.91 -6.55
N ALA A 5 -6.68 6.72 -6.65
CA ALA A 5 -6.04 5.48 -6.25
C ALA A 5 -4.78 5.19 -7.09
N ASP A 6 -4.83 5.44 -8.40
CA ASP A 6 -3.69 5.26 -9.32
C ASP A 6 -2.54 6.23 -9.02
N ALA A 7 -2.85 7.51 -8.83
CA ALA A 7 -1.86 8.52 -8.47
C ALA A 7 -1.24 8.25 -7.08
N ALA A 8 -2.06 7.85 -6.10
CA ALA A 8 -1.59 7.47 -4.77
C ALA A 8 -0.69 6.23 -4.83
N ALA A 9 -1.10 5.19 -5.56
CA ALA A 9 -0.30 3.98 -5.74
C ALA A 9 1.05 4.27 -6.41
N THR A 10 1.07 5.15 -7.42
CA THR A 10 2.30 5.58 -8.08
C THR A 10 3.22 6.34 -7.12
N ALA A 11 2.68 7.28 -6.34
CA ALA A 11 3.47 8.07 -5.38
C ALA A 11 4.05 7.20 -4.26
N VAL A 12 3.23 6.33 -3.67
CA VAL A 12 3.63 5.37 -2.63
C VAL A 12 4.65 4.38 -3.18
N GLY A 13 4.41 3.80 -4.35
CA GLY A 13 5.31 2.81 -4.96
C GLY A 13 6.69 3.39 -5.27
N ASN A 14 6.76 4.65 -5.72
CA ASN A 14 8.02 5.33 -5.99
C ASN A 14 8.83 5.64 -4.73
N LEU A 15 8.18 5.74 -3.57
CA LEU A 15 8.85 5.96 -2.29
C LEU A 15 9.59 4.70 -1.80
N VAL A 16 9.07 3.51 -2.11
CA VAL A 16 9.54 2.23 -1.55
C VAL A 16 10.73 1.70 -2.36
N LYS A 17 11.95 1.97 -1.90
CA LYS A 17 13.19 1.49 -2.53
C LYS A 17 13.77 0.30 -1.77
N THR A 18 13.66 0.31 -0.45
CA THR A 18 14.06 -0.76 0.46
C THR A 18 12.89 -1.19 1.34
N VAL A 19 13.07 -2.29 2.06
CA VAL A 19 12.07 -2.78 3.03
C VAL A 19 11.84 -1.81 4.19
N ASP A 20 12.82 -0.96 4.52
CA ASP A 20 12.71 0.05 5.59
C ASP A 20 11.77 1.20 5.21
N ASP A 21 11.57 1.45 3.91
CA ASP A 21 10.69 2.52 3.41
C ASP A 21 9.20 2.19 3.57
N ILE A 22 8.85 0.94 3.89
CA ILE A 22 7.45 0.49 4.03
C ILE A 22 6.69 1.33 5.08
N ALA A 23 7.34 1.68 6.19
CA ALA A 23 6.71 2.50 7.22
C ALA A 23 6.34 3.89 6.68
N ALA A 24 7.29 4.56 6.02
CA ALA A 24 7.07 5.87 5.41
C ALA A 24 6.02 5.82 4.29
N ALA A 25 5.94 4.73 3.54
CA ALA A 25 4.92 4.50 2.52
C ALA A 25 3.51 4.38 3.11
N VAL A 26 3.38 3.70 4.25
CA VAL A 26 2.13 3.60 5.02
C VAL A 26 1.71 4.96 5.57
N GLU A 27 2.65 5.77 6.07
CA GLU A 27 2.39 7.14 6.53
C GLU A 27 1.96 8.06 5.38
N LEU A 28 2.62 7.97 4.23
CA LEU A 28 2.25 8.74 3.05
C LEU A 28 0.82 8.40 2.61
N ALA A 29 0.47 7.13 2.48
CA ALA A 29 -0.88 6.73 2.08
C ALA A 29 -1.97 7.19 3.06
N GLN A 30 -1.66 7.18 4.36
CA GLN A 30 -2.54 7.72 5.42
C GLN A 30 -2.82 9.21 5.26
N SER A 31 -1.84 9.97 4.76
CA SER A 31 -1.96 11.42 4.58
C SER A 31 -2.81 11.83 3.37
N ILE A 32 -3.08 10.90 2.44
CA ILE A 32 -3.81 11.18 1.21
C ILE A 32 -5.31 11.06 1.47
N GLU A 33 -6.00 12.20 1.54
CA GLU A 33 -7.45 12.24 1.69
C GLU A 33 -8.16 11.46 0.56
N GLY A 34 -9.11 10.60 0.94
CA GLY A 34 -9.87 9.78 0.00
C GLY A 34 -9.23 8.41 -0.33
N VAL A 35 -8.01 8.14 0.13
CA VAL A 35 -7.44 6.79 0.16
C VAL A 35 -7.96 6.06 1.39
N ILE A 36 -8.58 4.90 1.18
CA ILE A 36 -9.26 4.14 2.25
C ILE A 36 -8.44 2.93 2.75
N GLY A 37 -7.35 2.61 2.04
CA GLY A 37 -6.46 1.52 2.37
C GLY A 37 -5.36 1.35 1.33
N MET A 38 -4.33 0.61 1.72
CA MET A 38 -3.12 0.37 0.93
C MET A 38 -2.54 -0.99 1.30
N VAL A 39 -1.96 -1.65 0.30
CA VAL A 39 -1.03 -2.77 0.48
C VAL A 39 0.23 -2.46 -0.30
N VAL A 40 1.39 -2.64 0.32
CA VAL A 40 2.70 -2.58 -0.32
C VAL A 40 3.47 -3.85 0.00
N ILE A 41 4.18 -4.39 -0.99
CA ILE A 41 5.00 -5.59 -0.85
C ILE A 41 6.38 -5.25 -1.43
N LYS A 42 7.43 -5.53 -0.65
CA LYS A 42 8.83 -5.39 -1.08
C LYS A 42 9.61 -6.56 -0.50
N ASP A 43 10.21 -7.35 -1.40
CA ASP A 43 10.93 -8.58 -1.06
C ASP A 43 10.06 -9.53 -0.21
N ASP A 44 10.49 -9.88 1.00
CA ASP A 44 9.77 -10.75 1.94
C ASP A 44 8.89 -9.98 2.94
N LYS A 45 8.78 -8.66 2.79
CA LYS A 45 8.05 -7.77 3.71
C LYS A 45 6.82 -7.18 3.04
N MET A 46 5.78 -6.99 3.85
CA MET A 46 4.56 -6.30 3.43
C MET A 46 4.13 -5.28 4.48
N GLY A 47 3.55 -4.17 4.02
CA GLY A 47 2.88 -3.17 4.83
C GLY A 47 1.43 -3.03 4.38
N LEU A 48 0.53 -2.95 5.35
CA LEU A 48 -0.90 -2.80 5.08
C LEU A 48 -1.49 -1.74 5.99
N TRP A 49 -2.44 -0.97 5.46
CA TRP A 49 -3.19 0.00 6.23
C TRP A 49 -4.61 0.16 5.69
N GLY A 50 -5.54 0.53 6.57
CA GLY A 50 -6.92 0.87 6.22
C GLY A 50 -7.80 -0.35 5.98
N LYS A 51 -8.82 -0.19 5.12
CA LYS A 51 -9.87 -1.18 4.85
C LYS A 51 -9.38 -2.26 3.88
N VAL A 52 -8.47 -3.12 4.34
CA VAL A 52 -7.93 -4.25 3.56
C VAL A 52 -8.36 -5.57 4.18
N LYS A 53 -8.83 -6.50 3.35
CA LYS A 53 -9.11 -7.89 3.74
C LYS A 53 -8.25 -8.81 2.88
N ILE A 54 -7.40 -9.60 3.52
CA ILE A 54 -6.61 -10.64 2.86
C ILE A 54 -7.50 -11.89 2.78
N ALA A 55 -7.64 -12.44 1.59
CA ALA A 55 -8.29 -13.74 1.38
C ALA A 55 -7.19 -14.81 1.24
N ASP A 56 -7.45 -15.97 1.83
CA ASP A 56 -6.58 -17.12 1.68
C ASP A 56 -6.73 -17.69 0.27
N SER A 57 -5.61 -18.07 -0.36
CA SER A 57 -5.65 -18.89 -1.56
C SER A 57 -5.83 -20.34 -1.13
N VAL A 58 -7.08 -20.78 -0.95
CA VAL A 58 -7.38 -22.21 -0.96
C VAL A 58 -7.06 -22.73 -2.37
N GLU A 59 -5.88 -23.29 -2.55
CA GLU A 59 -5.60 -24.16 -3.69
C GLU A 59 -6.50 -25.41 -3.55
N SER A 60 -7.25 -25.71 -4.61
CA SER A 60 -8.06 -26.94 -4.73
C SER A 60 -7.22 -28.12 -5.21
#